data_AF-A0A7S4QLF2-F1
#
_entry.id   AF-A0A7S4QLF2-F1
#
_cell.length_a   1.000
_cell.length_b   1.000
_cell.length_c   1.000
_cell.angle_alpha   90.00
_cell.angle_beta   90.00
_cell.angle_gamma   90.00
#
_symmetry.space_group_name_H-M   'P 1'
#
loop_
_entity.id
_entity.type
_entity.pdbx_description
1 polymer ?
#
loop_
_entity_poly.entity_id
_entity_poly.type
_entity_poly.pdbx_seq_one_letter_code
_entity_poly.pdbx_strand_id
1 'polypeptide(L)'
;CHDFWHTLTGLPPTVPGEIALKWLELFQTNLPVAALSATVGTLRLSDDEKHDLFTLYIPWAIRVGTQTSKVHLMNVYYEREFECNLEELRERLGIEVAPTPSSS
;
A
#
# COMPACT_ATOMS: atom_id res chain seq x y z
N CYS A 1 12.64 -0.09 -2.77
CA CYS A 1 11.53 -0.50 -3.65
C CYS A 1 10.14 -0.20 -3.05
N HIS A 2 10.05 0.43 -1.87
CA HIS A 2 8.77 0.77 -1.24
C HIS A 2 8.08 1.95 -1.94
N ASP A 3 8.85 2.96 -2.37
CA ASP A 3 8.30 4.15 -3.04
C ASP A 3 7.51 3.84 -4.32
N PHE A 4 7.92 2.83 -5.08
CA PHE A 4 7.19 2.41 -6.28
C PHE A 4 5.78 1.92 -5.97
N TRP A 5 5.57 1.37 -4.77
CA TRP A 5 4.27 0.84 -4.39
C TRP A 5 3.28 1.94 -4.07
N HIS A 6 3.72 3.14 -3.68
CA HIS A 6 2.85 4.31 -3.63
C HIS A 6 2.25 4.61 -5.01
N THR A 7 3.07 4.60 -6.07
CA THR A 7 2.59 4.81 -7.45
C THR A 7 1.67 3.67 -7.92
N LEU A 8 2.05 2.42 -7.66
CA LEU A 8 1.25 1.25 -8.06
C LEU A 8 -0.10 1.21 -7.36
N THR A 9 -0.14 1.52 -6.07
CA THR A 9 -1.37 1.47 -5.27
C THR A 9 -2.16 2.78 -5.32
N GLY A 10 -1.56 3.88 -5.76
CA GLY A 10 -2.17 5.21 -5.71
C GLY A 10 -2.21 5.80 -4.29
N LEU A 11 -1.56 5.18 -3.31
CA LEU A 11 -1.48 5.73 -1.95
C LEU A 11 -0.56 6.96 -1.93
N PRO A 12 -1.02 8.10 -1.43
CA PRO A 12 -0.14 9.24 -1.24
C PRO A 12 0.90 8.95 -0.13
N PRO A 13 2.08 9.57 -0.17
CA PRO A 13 3.10 9.44 0.88
C PRO A 13 2.74 10.27 2.12
N THR A 14 1.52 10.08 2.63
CA THR A 14 1.00 10.66 3.87
C THR A 14 1.09 9.64 5.00
N VAL A 15 0.95 10.08 6.25
CA VAL A 15 1.01 9.15 7.40
C VAL A 15 -0.02 8.01 7.30
N PRO A 16 -1.31 8.25 6.96
CA PRO A 16 -2.26 7.16 6.73
C PRO A 16 -1.86 6.25 5.57
N GLY A 17 -1.36 6.82 4.47
CA GLY A 17 -0.92 6.06 3.30
C GLY A 17 0.28 5.16 3.59
N GLU A 18 1.26 5.65 4.34
CA GLU A 18 2.42 4.89 4.81
C GLU A 18 2.01 3.71 5.72
N ILE A 19 1.01 3.91 6.59
CA ILE A 19 0.51 2.82 7.43
C ILE A 19 -0.19 1.77 6.57
N ALA A 20 -1.04 2.20 5.63
CA ALA A 20 -1.73 1.30 4.71
C ALA A 20 -0.75 0.46 3.88
N LEU A 21 0.31 1.10 3.36
CA LEU A 21 1.32 0.42 2.56
C LEU A 21 2.13 -0.59 3.38
N LYS A 22 2.42 -0.30 4.64
CA LYS A 22 3.08 -1.26 5.55
C LYS A 22 2.20 -2.47 5.86
N TRP A 23 0.89 -2.29 5.98
CA TRP A 23 -0.02 -3.43 6.08
C TRP A 23 0.04 -4.28 4.80
N LEU A 24 0.08 -3.66 3.62
CA LEU A 24 0.24 -4.38 2.36
C LEU A 24 1.59 -5.16 2.33
N GLU A 25 2.69 -4.54 2.76
CA GLU A 25 4.00 -5.19 2.89
C GLU A 25 3.98 -6.41 3.83
N LEU A 26 3.30 -6.28 4.97
CA LEU A 26 3.13 -7.36 5.94
C LEU A 26 2.43 -8.57 5.29
N PHE A 27 1.35 -8.34 4.54
CA PHE A 27 0.63 -9.42 3.86
C PHE A 27 1.35 -9.97 2.63
N GLN A 28 2.18 -9.16 1.98
CA GLN A 28 3.04 -9.58 0.86
C GLN A 28 4.20 -10.47 1.32
N THR A 29 4.84 -10.13 2.43
CA THR A 29 6.13 -10.73 2.83
C THR A 29 6.04 -11.63 4.06
N ASN A 30 4.91 -11.58 4.79
CA ASN A 30 4.75 -12.17 6.13
C ASN A 30 5.81 -11.71 7.15
N LEU A 31 6.54 -10.64 6.85
CA LEU A 31 7.53 -10.08 7.76
C LEU A 31 6.88 -8.88 8.46
N PRO A 32 6.79 -8.90 9.80
CA PRO A 32 6.48 -7.70 10.56
C PRO A 32 7.64 -6.74 10.39
N VAL A 33 7.58 -5.89 9.37
CA VAL A 33 8.57 -4.84 9.19
C VAL A 33 8.47 -3.97 10.45
N ALA A 34 9.58 -3.87 11.18
CA ALA A 34 9.74 -3.05 12.39
C ALA A 34 9.29 -1.58 12.20
N ALA A 35 9.05 -1.17 10.95
CA ALA A 35 8.54 0.11 10.54
C ALA A 35 7.09 0.39 10.97
N LEU A 36 6.21 -0.60 11.22
CA LEU A 36 4.85 -0.33 11.74
C LEU A 36 4.94 0.47 13.06
N SER A 37 5.82 0.04 13.94
CA SER A 37 6.08 0.66 15.24
C SER A 37 6.66 2.07 15.10
N ALA A 38 7.54 2.30 14.12
CA ALA A 38 8.14 3.62 13.86
C ALA A 38 7.12 4.64 13.34
N THR A 39 6.17 4.22 12.50
CA THR A 39 5.06 5.09 12.07
C THR A 39 4.09 5.33 13.20
N VAL A 40 3.60 4.29 13.88
CA VAL A 40 2.65 4.44 15.01
C VAL A 40 3.21 5.37 16.10
N GLY A 41 4.53 5.32 16.35
CA GLY A 41 5.22 6.21 17.30
C GLY A 41 5.23 7.70 16.95
N THR A 42 4.91 8.09 15.71
CA THR A 42 4.83 9.50 15.26
C THR A 42 3.40 9.96 14.91
N LEU A 43 2.38 9.10 15.04
CA LEU A 43 0.98 9.46 14.70
C LEU A 43 0.40 10.50 15.66
N ARG A 44 0.22 11.72 15.15
CA ARG A 44 -0.88 12.61 15.55
C ARG A 44 -1.92 12.65 14.43
N LEU A 45 -2.60 11.53 14.15
CA LEU A 45 -3.72 11.53 13.21
C LEU A 45 -4.94 12.18 13.85
N SER A 46 -5.71 12.91 13.04
CA SER A 46 -7.06 13.33 13.39
C SER A 46 -7.97 12.10 13.55
N ASP A 47 -9.13 12.29 14.19
CA ASP A 47 -10.06 11.17 14.35
C ASP A 47 -10.67 10.73 13.00
N ASP A 48 -10.80 11.65 12.04
CA ASP A 48 -11.25 11.35 10.68
C ASP A 48 -10.20 10.52 9.91
N GLU A 49 -8.92 10.86 10.01
CA GLU A 49 -7.84 10.08 9.37
C GLU A 49 -7.72 8.67 9.96
N LYS A 50 -7.94 8.52 11.28
CA LYS A 50 -8.01 7.19 11.91
C LYS A 50 -9.22 6.43 11.38
N HIS A 51 -10.38 7.08 11.27
CA HIS A 51 -11.59 6.44 10.75
C HIS A 51 -11.36 5.92 9.34
N ASP A 52 -10.88 6.76 8.42
CA ASP A 52 -10.56 6.38 7.05
C ASP A 52 -9.51 5.25 6.99
N LEU A 53 -8.48 5.32 7.85
CA LEU A 53 -7.45 4.28 7.94
C LEU A 53 -8.01 2.90 8.32
N PHE A 54 -8.83 2.83 9.37
CA PHE A 54 -9.37 1.56 9.87
C PHE A 54 -10.53 1.02 9.03
N THR A 55 -11.31 1.89 8.39
CA THR A 55 -12.51 1.49 7.64
C THR A 55 -12.25 1.28 6.15
N LEU A 56 -11.31 2.02 5.56
CA LEU A 56 -11.02 1.97 4.11
C LEU A 56 -9.67 1.32 3.84
N TYR A 57 -8.59 1.91 4.37
CA TYR A 57 -7.24 1.54 3.95
C TYR A 57 -6.76 0.18 4.46
N ILE A 58 -6.95 -0.15 5.74
CA ILE A 58 -6.51 -1.44 6.27
C ILE A 58 -7.25 -2.62 5.61
N PRO A 59 -8.60 -2.61 5.49
CA PRO A 59 -9.33 -3.67 4.79
C PRO A 59 -8.92 -3.82 3.32
N TRP A 60 -8.68 -2.70 2.64
CA TRP A 60 -8.14 -2.71 1.27
C TRP A 60 -6.73 -3.32 1.22
N ALA A 61 -5.82 -2.93 2.12
CA ALA A 61 -4.44 -3.40 2.13
C ALA A 61 -4.36 -4.92 2.39
N ILE A 62 -5.22 -5.44 3.27
CA ILE A 62 -5.37 -6.89 3.50
C ILE A 62 -5.82 -7.59 2.22
N ARG A 63 -6.88 -7.09 1.56
CA ARG A 63 -7.44 -7.68 0.33
C ARG A 63 -6.40 -7.70 -0.79
N VAL A 64 -5.75 -6.57 -1.06
CA VAL A 64 -4.75 -6.47 -2.13
C VAL A 64 -3.51 -7.29 -1.77
N GLY A 65 -3.00 -7.18 -0.54
CA GLY A 65 -1.82 -7.93 -0.09
C GLY A 65 -2.00 -9.44 -0.22
N THR A 66 -3.17 -9.96 0.16
CA THR A 66 -3.50 -11.39 0.01
C THR A 66 -3.69 -11.80 -1.45
N GLN A 67 -4.37 -10.99 -2.27
CA GLN A 67 -4.57 -11.26 -3.69
C GLN A 67 -3.25 -11.29 -4.48
N THR A 68 -2.36 -10.35 -4.18
CA THR A 68 -1.08 -10.17 -4.87
C THR A 68 0.04 -11.03 -4.29
N SER A 69 -0.22 -11.79 -3.20
CA SER A 69 0.80 -12.58 -2.47
C SER A 69 1.53 -13.61 -3.35
N LYS A 70 0.88 -14.07 -4.42
CA LYS A 70 1.46 -15.02 -5.37
C LYS A 70 2.53 -14.40 -6.27
N VAL A 71 2.44 -13.09 -6.55
CA VAL A 71 3.31 -12.40 -7.51
C VAL A 71 4.59 -11.88 -6.85
N HIS A 72 4.65 -11.78 -5.51
CA HIS A 72 5.76 -11.21 -4.73
C HIS A 72 6.25 -9.88 -5.33
N LEU A 73 5.62 -8.77 -4.96
CA LEU A 73 5.89 -7.44 -5.54
C LEU A 73 7.36 -6.99 -5.42
N MET A 74 8.14 -7.55 -4.50
CA MET A 74 9.59 -7.29 -4.39
C MET A 74 10.41 -7.90 -5.54
N ASN A 75 9.90 -8.90 -6.23
CA ASN A 75 10.59 -9.61 -7.31
C ASN A 75 10.30 -9.02 -8.70
N VAL A 76 9.55 -7.92 -8.76
CA VAL A 76 9.25 -7.20 -10.00
C VAL A 76 10.45 -6.33 -10.38
N TYR A 77 10.93 -6.47 -11.62
CA TYR A 77 12.00 -5.65 -12.19
C TYR A 77 11.42 -4.31 -12.68
N TYR A 78 11.11 -3.41 -11.75
CA TYR A 78 10.41 -2.15 -12.02
C TYR A 78 11.11 -1.28 -13.08
N GLU A 79 12.43 -1.32 -13.16
CA GLU A 79 13.20 -0.58 -14.16
C GLU A 79 12.84 -0.97 -15.60
N ARG A 80 12.31 -2.18 -15.82
CA ARG A 80 11.85 -2.66 -17.14
C ARG A 80 10.40 -2.30 -17.43
N GLU A 81 9.70 -1.77 -16.45
CA GLU A 81 8.27 -1.47 -16.51
C GLU A 81 8.00 0.04 -16.62
N PHE A 82 9.04 0.89 -16.68
CA PHE A 82 8.89 2.35 -16.73
C PHE A 82 8.18 2.86 -18.00
N GLU A 83 8.33 2.14 -19.11
CA GLU A 83 7.64 2.45 -20.37
C GLU A 83 6.27 1.75 -20.48
N CYS A 84 5.95 0.86 -19.54
CA CYS A 84 4.70 0.12 -19.50
C CYS A 84 3.57 1.01 -18.96
N ASN A 85 2.35 0.82 -19.48
CA ASN A 85 1.20 1.52 -18.95
C ASN A 85 0.93 1.06 -17.50
N LEU A 86 0.64 2.02 -16.61
CA LEU A 86 0.47 1.75 -15.19
C LEU A 86 -0.74 0.88 -14.88
N GLU A 87 -1.85 1.06 -15.60
CA GLU A 87 -3.04 0.24 -15.49
C GLU A 87 -2.77 -1.20 -15.95
N GLU A 88 -2.08 -1.38 -17.09
CA GLU A 88 -1.68 -2.72 -17.57
C GLU A 88 -0.77 -3.44 -16.55
N LEU A 89 0.17 -2.71 -15.95
CA LEU A 89 1.04 -3.23 -14.91
C LEU A 89 0.23 -3.64 -13.67
N ARG A 90 -0.73 -2.82 -13.23
CA ARG A 90 -1.61 -3.13 -12.10
C ARG A 90 -2.43 -4.39 -12.36
N GLU A 91 -3.03 -4.52 -13.54
CA GLU A 91 -3.81 -5.72 -13.91
C GLU A 91 -2.94 -6.98 -13.90
N ARG A 92 -1.74 -6.91 -14.49
CA ARG A 92 -0.81 -8.05 -14.51
C ARG A 92 -0.32 -8.45 -13.12
N LEU A 93 -0.12 -7.48 -12.23
CA LEU A 93 0.28 -7.73 -10.85
C LEU A 93 -0.91 -8.03 -9.92
N GLY A 94 -2.14 -7.86 -10.40
CA GLY A 94 -3.37 -8.04 -9.63
C GLY A 94 -3.58 -6.97 -8.55
N ILE A 95 -3.04 -5.76 -8.74
CA ILE A 95 -3.12 -4.65 -7.79
C ILE A 95 -4.42 -3.86 -8.00
N GLU A 96 -5.22 -3.74 -6.95
CA GLU A 96 -6.35 -2.81 -6.89
C GLU A 96 -5.85 -1.45 -6.36
N VAL A 97 -6.28 -0.34 -6.97
CA VAL A 97 -5.93 1.01 -6.51
C VAL A 97 -6.59 1.29 -5.15
N ALA A 98 -5.91 2.04 -4.29
CA ALA A 98 -6.40 2.42 -2.98
C ALA A 98 -7.65 3.30 -3.06
N PRO A 99 -8.59 3.13 -2.12
CA PRO A 99 -9.78 3.97 -2.05
C PRO A 99 -9.41 5.41 -1.71
N THR A 100 -10.12 6.37 -2.29
CA THR A 100 -9.96 7.79 -1.96
C THR A 100 -10.69 8.10 -0.66
N PRO A 101 -10.02 8.61 0.39
CA PRO A 101 -10.69 8.95 1.64
C PRO A 101 -11.56 10.19 1.44
N SER A 102 -12.67 10.24 2.18
CA SER A 102 -13.64 11.33 2.10
C SER A 102 -13.09 12.70 2.54
N SER A 103 -11.97 12.67 3.25
CA SER A 103 -11.25 13.83 3.80
C SER A 103 -10.28 14.51 2.81
N SER A 104 -10.29 14.13 1.52
CA SER A 104 -9.32 14.59 0.49
C SER A 104 -9.69 15.92 -0.16
#